data_AF-A0A961R975-F1
#
_entry.id   AF-A0A961R975-F1
#
_cell.length_a   1.000
_cell.length_b   1.000
_cell.length_c   1.000
_cell.angle_alpha   90.00
_cell.angle_beta   90.00
_cell.angle_gamma   90.00
#
_symmetry.space_group_name_H-M   'P 1'
#
loop_
_entity.id
_entity.type
_entity.pdbx_description
1 polymer ?
#
loop_
_entity_poly.entity_id
_entity_poly.type
_entity_poly.pdbx_seq_one_letter_code
_entity_poly.pdbx_strand_id
1 'polypeptide(L)' 'MRVIICGGGRVGYGIAERLAAEENDVTVIDTSPELIRQVRDTLDVRGFVGHGSHPEMLEAAGAQQADMI' A
#
# COMPACT_ATOMS: atom_id res chain seq x y z
N MET A 1 11.06 1.88 7.33
CA MET A 1 10.12 3.03 7.34
C MET A 1 8.71 2.51 7.17
N ARG A 2 7.70 3.29 7.56
CA ARG A 2 6.27 3.01 7.32
C ARG A 2 5.80 3.81 6.12
N VAL A 3 5.48 3.12 5.03
CA VAL A 3 5.13 3.74 3.75
C VAL A 3 3.73 3.33 3.34
N ILE A 4 2.90 4.31 2.98
CA ILE A 4 1.61 4.08 2.33
C ILE A 4 1.76 4.38 0.85
N ILE A 5 1.17 3.56 -0.01
CA ILE A 5 1.15 3.75 -1.47
C ILE A 5 -0.31 3.80 -1.91
N CYS A 6 -0.73 4.94 -2.44
CA CYS A 6 -2.07 5.13 -3.00
C CYS A 6 -2.10 4.76 -4.49
N GLY A 7 -2.27 3.46 -4.77
CA GLY A 7 -2.40 2.88 -6.10
C GLY A 7 -1.51 1.65 -6.27
N GLY A 8 -2.10 0.49 -6.57
CA GLY A 8 -1.45 -0.80 -6.80
C GLY A 8 -1.19 -1.12 -8.28
N GLY A 9 -1.29 -0.12 -9.17
CA GLY A 9 -0.95 -0.26 -10.58
C GLY A 9 0.55 -0.47 -10.82
N ARG A 10 1.00 -0.43 -12.08
CA ARG A 10 2.39 -0.76 -12.45
C ARG A 10 3.48 -0.03 -11.64
N VAL A 11 3.32 1.28 -11.45
CA VAL A 11 4.31 2.09 -10.74
C VAL A 11 4.26 1.81 -9.23
N GLY A 12 3.07 1.82 -8.63
CA GLY A 12 2.91 1.54 -7.22
C GLY A 12 3.34 0.13 -6.82
N TYR A 13 3.11 -0.86 -7.68
CA TYR A 13 3.64 -2.22 -7.51
C TYR A 13 5.16 -2.24 -7.47
N GLY A 14 5.84 -1.61 -8.43
CA GLY A 14 7.30 -1.59 -8.46
C GLY A 14 7.92 -0.87 -7.27
N ILE A 15 7.28 0.21 -6.80
CA ILE A 15 7.69 0.91 -5.58
C ILE A 15 7.48 0.02 -4.36
N ALA A 16 6.31 -0.62 -4.24
CA ALA A 16 5.99 -1.53 -3.14
C ALA A 16 6.98 -2.70 -3.08
N GLU A 17 7.28 -3.32 -4.22
CA GLU A 17 8.22 -4.42 -4.35
C GLU A 17 9.62 -4.03 -3.86
N ARG A 18 10.11 -2.88 -4.32
CA ARG A 18 11.43 -2.38 -3.94
C ARG A 18 11.51 -2.07 -2.45
N LEU A 19 10.51 -1.37 -1.91
CA LEU A 19 10.49 -0.96 -0.50
C LEU A 19 10.30 -2.15 0.44
N ALA A 20 9.45 -3.12 0.08
CA ALA A 20 9.27 -4.34 0.86
C ALA A 20 10.55 -5.19 0.86
N ALA A 21 11.26 -5.29 -0.27
CA ALA A 21 12.56 -5.97 -0.34
C ALA A 21 13.66 -5.28 0.49
N GLU A 22 13.51 -3.99 0.79
CA GLU A 22 14.36 -3.22 1.70
C GLU A 22 13.86 -3.28 3.16
N GLU A 23 12.97 -4.22 3.49
CA GLU A 23 12.41 -4.45 4.84
C GLU A 23 11.65 -3.25 5.42
N ASN A 24 11.02 -2.45 4.55
CA ASN A 24 10.09 -1.41 5.00
C ASN A 24 8.69 -1.98 5.26
N ASP A 25 7.96 -1.35 6.17
CA ASP A 25 6.55 -1.66 6.44
C ASP A 25 5.69 -0.92 5.41
N VAL A 26 5.26 -1.64 4.37
CA VAL A 26 4.54 -1.09 3.23
C VAL A 26 3.07 -1.43 3.31
N THR A 27 2.21 -0.43 3.09
CA THR A 27 0.77 -0.57 2.94
C THR A 27 0.33 -0.03 1.59
N VAL A 28 -0.42 -0.81 0.81
CA VAL A 28 -0.95 -0.40 -0.50
C VAL A 28 -2.46 -0.22 -0.42
N ILE A 29 -2.96 0.91 -0.91
CA ILE A 29 -4.39 1.22 -1.03
C ILE A 29 -4.73 1.32 -2.52
N ASP A 30 -5.72 0.57 -3.00
CA ASP A 30 -6.22 0.68 -4.37
C ASP A 30 -7.72 0.37 -4.40
N THR A 31 -8.44 0.97 -5.35
CA THR A 31 -9.87 0.71 -5.55
C THR A 31 -10.17 -0.66 -6.18
N SER A 32 -9.20 -1.28 -6.86
CA SER A 32 -9.36 -2.60 -7.47
C SER A 32 -9.02 -3.72 -6.47
N PRO A 33 -9.99 -4.57 -6.12
CA PRO A 33 -9.74 -5.77 -5.31
C PRO A 33 -8.74 -6.73 -5.95
N GLU A 34 -8.70 -6.79 -7.29
CA GLU A 34 -7.81 -7.66 -8.05
C GLU A 34 -6.35 -7.23 -7.88
N LEU A 35 -6.07 -5.93 -8.00
CA LEU A 35 -4.72 -5.40 -7.81
C LEU A 35 -4.24 -5.60 -6.37
N ILE A 36 -5.10 -5.33 -5.38
CA ILE A 36 -4.75 -5.56 -3.97
C ILE A 36 -4.48 -7.03 -3.68
N ARG A 37 -5.27 -7.93 -4.26
CA ARG A 37 -5.03 -9.38 -4.13
C ARG A 37 -3.68 -9.75 -4.73
N GLN A 38 -3.41 -9.33 -5.95
CA GLN A 38 -2.13 -9.59 -6.62
C GLN A 38 -0.95 -9.10 -5.79
N VAL A 39 -0.99 -7.86 -5.31
CA VAL A 39 0.06 -7.25 -4.49
C VAL A 39 0.31 -8.04 -3.20
N ARG A 40 -0.76 -8.47 -2.50
CA ARG A 40 -0.65 -9.24 -1.26
C ARG A 40 -0.18 -10.68 -1.47
N ASP A 41 -0.48 -11.26 -2.63
CA ASP A 41 -0.08 -12.62 -2.97
C ASP A 41 1.39 -12.70 -3.39
N THR A 42 1.95 -11.60 -3.93
CA THR A 42 3.34 -11.58 -4.44
C THR A 42 4.34 -10.85 -3.56
N LEU A 43 3.89 -9.89 -2.73
CA LEU A 43 4.74 -9.04 -1.90
C LEU A 43 4.37 -9.16 -0.41
N ASP A 44 5.36 -9.02 0.48
CA ASP A 44 5.13 -8.95 1.93
C ASP A 44 4.69 -7.55 2.35
N VAL A 45 3.42 -7.23 2.06
CA VAL A 45 2.83 -5.90 2.31
C VAL A 45 1.40 -6.00 2.82
N ARG A 46 0.92 -4.93 3.46
CA ARG A 46 -0.50 -4.77 3.79
C ARG A 46 -1.26 -4.21 2.59
N GLY A 47 -2.52 -4.62 2.40
CA GLY A 47 -3.33 -4.19 1.26
C GLY A 47 -4.76 -3.86 1.65
N PHE A 48 -5.24 -2.68 1.25
CA PHE A 48 -6.59 -2.19 1.52
C PHE A 48 -7.32 -1.84 0.22
N VAL A 49 -8.56 -2.32 0.11
CA VAL A 49 -9.44 -1.96 -1.02
C VAL A 49 -10.20 -0.68 -0.66
N GLY A 50 -9.97 0.39 -1.41
CA GLY A 50 -10.65 1.67 -1.21
C GLY A 50 -9.89 2.82 -1.85
N HIS A 51 -10.30 4.04 -1.55
CA HIS A 51 -9.68 5.24 -2.12
C HIS A 51 -8.74 5.90 -1.12
N GLY A 52 -7.46 6.09 -1.49
CA GLY A 52 -6.47 6.74 -0.62
C GLY A 52 -6.75 8.22 -0.31
N SER A 53 -7.74 8.84 -0.96
CA SER A 53 -8.21 10.19 -0.65
C SER A 53 -9.26 10.23 0.49
N HIS A 54 -9.75 9.06 0.92
CA HIS A 54 -10.74 8.97 1.99
C HIS A 54 -10.05 8.94 3.36
N PRO A 55 -10.42 9.84 4.30
CA PRO A 55 -9.81 9.90 5.62
C PRO A 55 -9.86 8.57 6.38
N GLU A 56 -10.99 7.88 6.34
CA GLU A 56 -11.19 6.59 7.01
C GLU A 56 -10.27 5.49 6.44
N MET A 57 -9.93 5.55 5.15
CA MET A 57 -9.01 4.60 4.52
C MET A 57 -7.57 4.86 4.94
N LEU A 58 -7.16 6.13 4.98
CA LEU A 58 -5.83 6.51 5.46
C LEU A 58 -5.65 6.17 6.94
N GLU A 59 -6.68 6.39 7.76
CA GLU A 59 -6.67 6.00 9.17
C GLU A 59 -6.50 4.48 9.33
N ALA A 60 -7.31 3.68 8.61
CA ALA A 60 -7.21 2.21 8.64
C ALA A 60 -5.84 1.71 8.14
N ALA A 61 -5.22 2.40 7.16
CA ALA A 61 -3.89 2.11 6.67
C ALA A 61 -2.75 2.52 7.62
N GLY A 62 -3.05 3.23 8.71
CA GLY A 62 -2.06 3.67 9.69
C GLY A 62 -1.32 4.95 9.31
N ALA A 63 -1.95 5.85 8.54
CA ALA A 63 -1.34 7.10 8.07
C ALA A 63 -0.81 7.99 9.21
N GLN A 64 -1.38 7.89 10.41
CA GLN A 64 -0.90 8.61 11.59
C GLN A 64 0.54 8.27 11.98
N GLN A 65 1.04 7.09 11.59
CA GLN A 65 2.42 6.67 11.86
C GLN A 65 3.22 6.45 10.57
N ALA A 66 2.69 6.86 9.41
CA ALA A 66 3.41 6.74 8.15
C ALA A 66 4.51 7.80 8.08
N ASP A 67 5.71 7.39 7.67
CA ASP A 67 6.82 8.28 7.36
C ASP A 67 6.65 8.91 5.97
N MET A 68 5.90 8.24 5.08
CA MET A 68 5.68 8.62 3.68
C MET A 68 4.32 8.07 3.18
N ILE A 69 3.66 8.84 2.31
CA ILE A 69 2.40 8.49 1.61
C ILE A 69 2.58 8.78 0.11
#